data_AF-A0A432WHJ3-F1
#
_entry.id   AF-A0A432WHJ3-F1
#
_cell.length_a   1.000
_cell.length_b   1.000
_cell.length_c   1.000
_cell.angle_alpha   90.00
_cell.angle_beta   90.00
_cell.angle_gamma   90.00
#
_symmetry.space_group_name_H-M   'P 1'
#
loop_
_entity.id
_entity.type
_entity.pdbx_description
1 polymer ?
#
loop_
_entity_poly.entity_id
_entity_poly.type
_entity_poly.pdbx_seq_one_letter_code
_entity_poly.pdbx_strand_id
1 'polypeptide(L)'
;MKSVKKAFLPMILLLSLSASSAVLAQPVESTDFEFTPPSFPREVGGQVFQYFLPAADGFAANVNLQIQPYEGSLEDYEALSVQQFEQLDFEMLDLARGDNELIFEYTGSMQGTEFHWFSRVLKEGNYFYVVTATALAERWDTEREALVESVDSFRL
;
A
#
# COMPACT_ATOMS: atom_id res chain seq x y z
N MET A 1 -31.30 -14.05 24.60
CA MET A 1 -30.35 -13.91 23.48
C MET A 1 -29.32 -12.86 23.87
N LYS A 2 -28.05 -13.26 24.04
CA LYS A 2 -26.96 -12.31 24.31
C LYS A 2 -26.68 -11.54 23.01
N SER A 3 -26.83 -10.22 23.07
CA SER A 3 -26.44 -9.31 21.99
C SER A 3 -24.93 -9.41 21.80
N VAL A 4 -24.52 -9.95 20.66
CA VAL A 4 -23.12 -9.89 20.21
C VAL A 4 -22.89 -8.45 19.78
N LYS A 5 -22.23 -7.66 20.64
CA LYS A 5 -21.66 -6.39 20.24
C LYS A 5 -20.63 -6.71 19.16
N LYS A 6 -20.96 -6.47 17.89
CA LYS A 6 -19.95 -6.38 16.83
C LYS A 6 -19.02 -5.25 17.25
N ALA A 7 -17.84 -5.59 17.75
CA ALA A 7 -16.79 -4.62 17.93
C ALA A 7 -16.51 -4.04 16.54
N PHE A 8 -16.69 -2.73 16.40
CA PHE A 8 -16.16 -1.98 15.26
C PHE A 8 -14.65 -2.16 15.34
N LEU A 9 -14.11 -3.11 14.58
CA LEU A 9 -12.67 -3.21 14.37
C LEU A 9 -12.30 -1.95 13.57
N PRO A 10 -11.37 -1.10 14.06
CA PRO A 10 -10.91 0.02 13.26
C PRO A 10 -10.30 -0.58 11.98
N MET A 11 -10.94 -0.30 10.85
CA MET A 11 -10.50 -0.71 9.53
C MET A 11 -9.25 0.12 9.20
N ILE A 12 -8.09 -0.35 9.66
CA ILE A 12 -6.80 0.34 9.52
C ILE A 12 -6.28 0.26 8.08
N LEU A 13 -6.74 -0.71 7.28
CA LEU A 13 -6.57 -0.68 5.83
C LEU A 13 -7.72 0.09 5.18
N LEU A 14 -7.55 1.40 5.06
CA LEU A 14 -8.21 2.12 3.97
C LEU A 14 -7.33 1.93 2.72
N LEU A 15 -7.51 0.80 2.02
CA LEU A 15 -7.09 0.68 0.62
C LEU A 15 -7.82 1.79 -0.15
N SER A 16 -7.16 2.94 -0.33
CA SER A 16 -7.68 4.01 -1.16
C SER A 16 -7.64 3.50 -2.61
N LEU A 17 -8.76 2.92 -3.05
CA LEU A 17 -8.97 2.62 -4.46
C LEU A 17 -9.09 3.94 -5.22
N SER A 18 -7.94 4.46 -5.64
CA SER A 18 -7.90 5.42 -6.74
C SER A 18 -8.29 4.65 -8.00
N ALA A 19 -9.53 4.81 -8.45
CA ALA A 19 -9.94 4.37 -9.79
C ALA A 19 -9.04 5.09 -10.80
N SER A 20 -7.98 4.42 -11.22
CA SER A 20 -6.98 4.98 -12.12
C SER A 20 -7.55 4.87 -13.54
N SER A 21 -8.25 5.92 -13.97
CA SER A 21 -8.54 6.10 -15.39
C SER A 21 -7.21 6.19 -16.13
N ALA A 22 -7.11 5.58 -17.32
CA ALA A 22 -5.92 5.63 -18.17
C ALA A 22 -5.59 7.07 -18.58
N VAL A 23 -4.90 7.80 -17.71
CA VAL A 23 -4.15 9.01 -18.03
C VAL A 23 -2.75 8.54 -18.33
N LEU A 24 -2.21 8.95 -19.48
CA LEU A 24 -0.82 8.68 -19.85
C LEU A 24 0.10 9.20 -18.74
N ALA A 25 0.60 8.32 -17.89
CA ALA A 25 1.63 8.65 -16.93
C ALA A 25 2.89 9.02 -17.74
N GLN A 26 3.28 10.29 -17.67
CA GLN A 26 4.57 10.70 -18.21
C GLN A 26 5.63 10.42 -17.15
N PRO A 27 6.74 9.73 -17.49
CA PRO A 27 7.84 9.56 -16.56
C PRO A 27 8.36 10.94 -16.17
N VAL A 28 8.48 11.19 -14.87
CA VAL A 28 9.15 12.39 -14.36
C VAL A 28 10.65 12.17 -14.55
N GLU A 29 11.17 12.53 -15.72
CA GLU A 29 12.61 12.76 -15.85
C GLU A 29 12.94 14.04 -15.07
N SER A 30 13.44 13.87 -13.84
CA SER A 30 14.11 14.89 -13.01
C SER A 30 13.64 16.36 -13.06
N THR A 31 13.03 16.81 -11.96
CA THR A 31 13.23 18.10 -11.26
C THR A 31 12.96 19.47 -11.92
N ASP A 32 12.28 19.59 -13.05
CA ASP A 32 11.90 20.92 -13.58
C ASP A 32 10.63 21.53 -12.94
N PHE A 33 10.04 20.84 -11.97
CA PHE A 33 8.78 21.25 -11.35
C PHE A 33 8.96 21.55 -9.86
N GLU A 34 8.59 22.77 -9.46
CA GLU A 34 8.45 23.16 -8.06
C GLU A 34 6.96 23.19 -7.72
N PHE A 35 6.58 22.54 -6.62
CA PHE A 35 5.23 22.61 -6.10
C PHE A 35 5.24 22.62 -4.58
N THR A 36 4.30 23.35 -3.99
CA THR A 36 4.06 23.33 -2.54
C THR A 36 2.78 22.53 -2.29
N PRO A 37 2.86 21.36 -1.65
CA PRO A 37 1.67 20.60 -1.32
C PRO A 37 0.78 21.33 -0.31
N PRO A 38 -0.54 21.05 -0.30
CA PRO A 38 -1.39 21.49 0.80
C PRO A 38 -0.92 20.87 2.14
N SER A 39 -1.29 21.49 3.25
CA SER A 39 -0.97 20.96 4.58
C SER A 39 -1.55 19.57 4.79
N PHE A 40 -0.73 18.63 5.27
CA PHE A 40 -1.14 17.27 5.61
C PHE A 40 -1.20 17.10 7.15
N PRO A 41 -2.40 17.03 7.77
CA PRO A 41 -2.52 16.77 9.19
C PRO A 41 -2.15 15.31 9.49
N ARG A 42 -0.99 15.09 10.12
CA ARG A 42 -0.46 13.74 10.39
C ARG A 42 -1.39 12.91 11.27
N GLU A 43 -2.19 13.55 12.11
CA GLU A 43 -3.06 12.93 13.11
C GLU A 43 -4.17 12.08 12.51
N VAL A 44 -4.58 12.34 11.27
CA VAL A 44 -5.65 11.60 10.58
C VAL A 44 -5.14 10.58 9.57
N GLY A 45 -3.84 10.61 9.28
CA GLY A 45 -3.25 9.79 8.21
C GLY A 45 -3.69 10.20 6.82
N GLY A 46 -3.31 9.39 5.84
CA GLY A 46 -3.70 9.59 4.45
C GLY A 46 -2.60 9.25 3.46
N GLN A 47 -2.92 9.43 2.18
CA GLN A 47 -2.02 9.16 1.06
C GLN A 47 -1.13 10.38 0.80
N VAL A 48 0.18 10.16 0.80
CA VAL A 48 1.20 11.21 0.64
C VAL A 48 1.57 11.39 -0.82
N PHE A 49 1.85 10.28 -1.52
CA PHE A 49 2.15 10.27 -2.95
C PHE A 49 1.62 9.00 -3.62
N GLN A 50 1.53 9.04 -4.94
CA GLN A 50 1.34 7.88 -5.80
C GLN A 50 2.02 8.15 -7.15
N TYR A 51 2.91 7.25 -7.53
CA TYR A 51 3.64 7.29 -8.80
C TYR A 51 3.21 6.10 -9.65
N PHE A 52 3.10 6.31 -10.95
CA PHE A 52 2.58 5.33 -11.89
C PHE A 52 3.65 4.94 -12.92
N LEU A 53 3.72 3.66 -13.24
CA LEU A 53 4.28 3.19 -14.50
C LEU A 53 3.33 3.56 -15.66
N PRO A 54 3.82 3.58 -16.91
CA PRO A 54 2.95 3.73 -18.07
C PRO A 54 1.79 2.73 -18.06
N ALA A 55 0.60 3.23 -18.40
CA ALA A 55 -0.58 2.39 -18.47
C ALA A 55 -0.45 1.35 -19.60
N ALA A 56 -0.83 0.12 -19.30
CA ALA A 56 -1.03 -0.96 -20.27
C ALA A 56 -2.26 -1.77 -19.85
N ASP A 57 -2.97 -2.39 -20.79
CA ASP A 57 -4.12 -3.27 -20.49
C ASP A 57 -5.21 -2.62 -19.61
N GLY A 58 -5.37 -1.30 -19.74
CA GLY A 58 -6.35 -0.53 -18.96
C GLY A 58 -5.94 -0.27 -17.50
N PHE A 59 -4.72 -0.61 -17.10
CA PHE A 59 -4.20 -0.40 -15.74
C PHE A 59 -2.82 0.26 -15.74
N ALA A 60 -2.60 1.17 -14.79
CA ALA A 60 -1.28 1.74 -14.51
C ALA A 60 -0.78 1.20 -13.16
N ALA A 61 0.22 0.31 -13.21
CA ALA A 61 0.91 -0.13 -12.01
C ALA A 61 1.51 1.06 -11.27
N ASN A 62 1.56 0.99 -9.94
CA ASN A 62 1.89 2.15 -9.14
C ASN A 62 2.60 1.81 -7.84
N VAL A 63 3.32 2.79 -7.32
CA VAL A 63 3.84 2.82 -5.96
C VAL A 63 3.19 3.98 -5.23
N ASN A 64 2.61 3.73 -4.05
CA ASN A 64 2.02 4.76 -3.22
C ASN A 64 2.56 4.71 -1.79
N LEU A 65 2.53 5.85 -1.10
CA LEU A 65 2.80 5.95 0.33
C LEU A 65 1.56 6.40 1.07
N GLN A 66 1.18 5.64 2.09
CA GLN A 66 0.18 6.03 3.08
C GLN A 66 0.82 6.18 4.46
N ILE A 67 0.36 7.18 5.22
CA ILE A 67 0.65 7.31 6.65
C ILE A 67 -0.60 6.90 7.42
N GLN A 68 -0.46 5.95 8.33
CA GLN A 68 -1.56 5.40 9.13
C GLN A 68 -1.27 5.65 10.63
N PRO A 69 -2.05 6.51 11.31
CA PRO A 69 -1.97 6.69 12.76
C PRO A 69 -2.42 5.40 13.45
N TYR A 70 -1.51 4.78 14.20
CA TYR A 70 -1.78 3.58 14.97
C TYR A 70 -0.79 3.48 16.13
N GLU A 71 -1.32 3.38 17.36
CA GLU A 71 -0.50 3.32 18.58
C GLU A 71 0.01 1.92 18.90
N GLY A 72 -0.48 0.89 18.21
CA GLY A 72 -0.09 -0.51 18.44
C GLY A 72 1.35 -0.81 18.03
N SER A 73 1.82 -1.99 18.41
CA SER A 73 3.15 -2.47 18.02
C SER A 73 3.20 -2.91 16.55
N LEU A 74 4.40 -3.22 16.07
CA LEU A 74 4.58 -3.78 14.73
C LEU A 74 3.91 -5.16 14.63
N GLU A 75 3.96 -5.96 15.70
CA GLU A 75 3.30 -7.25 15.81
C GLU A 75 1.77 -7.12 15.82
N ASP A 76 1.23 -6.11 16.52
CA ASP A 76 -0.21 -5.82 16.48
C ASP A 76 -0.65 -5.46 15.07
N TYR A 77 0.15 -4.63 14.38
CA TYR A 77 -0.11 -4.24 12.99
C TYR A 77 -0.08 -5.46 12.06
N GLU A 78 0.95 -6.31 12.17
CA GLU A 78 1.07 -7.55 11.41
C GLU A 78 -0.17 -8.44 11.59
N ALA A 79 -0.57 -8.71 12.83
CA ALA A 79 -1.72 -9.56 13.12
C ALA A 79 -3.02 -9.00 12.52
N LEU A 80 -3.19 -7.68 12.57
CA LEU A 80 -4.34 -7.01 11.94
C LEU A 80 -4.29 -7.11 10.41
N SER A 81 -3.13 -6.89 9.80
CA SER A 81 -2.96 -7.00 8.35
C SER A 81 -3.23 -8.42 7.85
N VAL A 82 -2.67 -9.43 8.50
CA VAL A 82 -2.90 -10.85 8.13
C VAL A 82 -4.38 -11.19 8.23
N GLN A 83 -5.05 -10.79 9.32
CA GLN A 83 -6.50 -11.00 9.46
C GLN A 83 -7.30 -10.30 8.35
N GLN A 84 -6.88 -9.11 7.90
CA GLN A 84 -7.55 -8.41 6.81
C GLN A 84 -7.32 -9.09 5.46
N PHE A 85 -6.10 -9.59 5.19
CA PHE A 85 -5.82 -10.37 3.99
C PHE A 85 -6.70 -11.62 3.93
N GLU A 86 -6.85 -12.35 5.04
CA GLU A 86 -7.76 -13.50 5.13
C GLU A 86 -9.22 -13.11 4.88
N GLN A 87 -9.70 -11.98 5.42
CA GLN A 87 -11.08 -11.52 5.22
C GLN A 87 -11.37 -11.11 3.77
N LEU A 88 -10.34 -10.69 3.04
CA LEU A 88 -10.42 -10.27 1.63
C LEU A 88 -10.10 -11.40 0.66
N ASP A 89 -9.82 -12.61 1.16
CA ASP A 89 -9.38 -13.76 0.37
C ASP A 89 -8.10 -13.45 -0.44
N PHE A 90 -7.21 -12.65 0.15
CA PHE A 90 -5.87 -12.39 -0.39
C PHE A 90 -4.92 -13.49 0.07
N GLU A 91 -4.12 -14.00 -0.86
CA GLU A 91 -3.08 -14.98 -0.60
C GLU A 91 -1.79 -14.25 -0.24
N MET A 92 -1.30 -14.49 0.99
CA MET A 92 0.02 -14.02 1.41
C MET A 92 1.10 -14.94 0.84
N LEU A 93 1.97 -14.39 0.01
CA LEU A 93 3.04 -15.10 -0.69
C LEU A 93 4.33 -15.09 0.12
N ASP A 94 4.67 -13.95 0.74
CA ASP A 94 5.82 -13.82 1.62
C ASP A 94 5.58 -12.79 2.74
N LEU A 95 6.27 -13.00 3.86
CA LEU A 95 6.28 -12.10 5.01
C LEU A 95 7.68 -12.07 5.65
N ALA A 96 8.38 -10.96 5.49
CA ALA A 96 9.66 -10.70 6.15
C ALA A 96 9.51 -9.67 7.28
N ARG A 97 10.34 -9.83 8.32
CA ARG A 97 10.36 -8.96 9.50
C ARG A 97 11.77 -8.39 9.67
N GLY A 98 11.85 -7.08 9.86
CA GLY A 98 13.05 -6.37 10.31
C GLY A 98 12.85 -5.76 11.69
N ASP A 99 13.85 -5.06 12.22
CA ASP A 99 13.81 -4.49 13.57
C ASP A 99 12.69 -3.46 13.77
N ASN A 100 12.27 -2.78 12.71
CA ASN A 100 11.24 -1.75 12.74
C ASN A 100 10.42 -1.70 11.44
N GLU A 101 10.38 -2.82 10.73
CA GLU A 101 9.69 -2.93 9.46
C GLU A 101 9.08 -4.31 9.22
N LEU A 102 8.03 -4.33 8.41
CA LEU A 102 7.43 -5.53 7.84
C LEU A 102 7.46 -5.42 6.33
N ILE A 103 7.66 -6.53 5.65
CA ILE A 103 7.52 -6.64 4.20
C ILE A 103 6.50 -7.73 3.91
N PHE A 104 5.48 -7.38 3.14
CA PHE A 104 4.44 -8.29 2.69
C PHE A 104 4.48 -8.40 1.16
N GLU A 105 4.50 -9.63 0.64
CA GLU A 105 4.19 -9.93 -0.77
C GLU A 105 2.88 -10.73 -0.78
N TYR A 106 1.87 -10.28 -1.53
CA TYR A 106 0.55 -10.90 -1.53
C TYR A 106 -0.19 -10.65 -2.85
N THR A 107 -1.15 -11.52 -3.15
CA THR A 107 -1.95 -11.49 -4.37
C THR A 107 -3.42 -11.67 -4.06
N GLY A 108 -4.30 -11.25 -4.96
CA GLY A 108 -5.74 -11.42 -4.78
C GLY A 108 -6.59 -10.65 -5.78
N SER A 109 -7.90 -10.88 -5.69
CA SER A 109 -8.88 -10.33 -6.61
C SER A 109 -9.60 -9.13 -6.02
N MET A 110 -9.68 -8.02 -6.76
CA MET A 110 -10.54 -6.90 -6.42
C MET A 110 -11.41 -6.52 -7.62
N GLN A 111 -12.74 -6.51 -7.41
CA GLN A 111 -13.70 -6.16 -8.45
C GLN A 111 -13.56 -7.01 -9.74
N GLY A 112 -13.14 -8.28 -9.58
CA GLY A 112 -12.92 -9.22 -10.69
C GLY A 112 -11.61 -9.01 -11.45
N THR A 113 -10.68 -8.22 -10.91
CA THR A 113 -9.32 -8.04 -11.45
C THR A 113 -8.31 -8.62 -10.48
N GLU A 114 -7.38 -9.44 -10.98
CA GLU A 114 -6.30 -10.03 -10.19
C GLU A 114 -5.12 -9.07 -10.10
N PHE A 115 -4.64 -8.85 -8.89
CA PHE A 115 -3.54 -7.95 -8.59
C PHE A 115 -2.47 -8.64 -7.76
N HIS A 116 -1.26 -8.12 -7.88
CA HIS A 116 -0.13 -8.45 -7.05
C HIS A 116 0.34 -7.19 -6.32
N TRP A 117 0.62 -7.34 -5.02
CA TRP A 117 1.12 -6.29 -4.17
C TRP A 117 2.42 -6.67 -3.48
N PHE A 118 3.28 -5.67 -3.33
CA PHE A 118 4.45 -5.70 -2.46
C PHE A 118 4.43 -4.47 -1.58
N SER A 119 4.36 -4.67 -0.27
CA SER A 119 4.21 -3.59 0.71
C SER A 119 5.34 -3.63 1.73
N ARG A 120 6.02 -2.50 1.90
CA ARG A 120 6.97 -2.27 2.99
C ARG A 120 6.36 -1.31 4.01
N VAL A 121 6.34 -1.74 5.26
CA VAL A 121 5.72 -1.02 6.38
C VAL A 121 6.80 -0.63 7.37
N LEU A 122 6.92 0.66 7.70
CA LEU A 122 7.84 1.16 8.71
C LEU A 122 7.08 1.87 9.83
N LYS A 123 7.53 1.71 11.08
CA LYS A 123 6.92 2.39 12.23
C LYS A 123 7.79 3.56 12.72
N GLU A 124 7.19 4.71 13.01
CA GLU A 124 7.86 5.82 13.69
C GLU A 124 6.89 6.45 14.70
N GLY A 125 7.18 6.29 15.99
CA GLY A 125 6.25 6.69 17.05
C GLY A 125 4.90 5.96 16.92
N ASN A 126 3.83 6.74 16.72
CA ASN A 126 2.44 6.27 16.59
C ASN A 126 1.98 6.25 15.12
N TYR A 127 2.90 6.22 14.17
CA TYR A 127 2.60 6.25 12.74
C TYR A 127 3.25 5.09 12.02
N PHE A 128 2.49 4.50 11.10
CA PHE A 128 2.95 3.48 10.17
C PHE A 128 3.00 4.08 8.77
N TYR A 129 4.15 3.96 8.13
CA TYR A 129 4.41 4.39 6.77
C TYR A 129 4.36 3.15 5.89
N VAL A 130 3.32 3.08 5.07
CA VAL A 130 3.02 1.92 4.24
C VAL A 130 3.31 2.30 2.80
N VAL A 131 4.38 1.73 2.24
CA VAL A 131 4.76 1.93 0.84
C VAL A 131 4.40 0.68 0.07
N THR A 132 3.48 0.81 -0.88
CA THR A 132 2.90 -0.34 -1.58
C THR A 132 3.07 -0.19 -3.09
N ALA A 133 3.72 -1.18 -3.69
CA ALA A 133 3.65 -1.45 -5.12
C ALA A 133 2.37 -2.25 -5.44
N THR A 134 1.71 -1.91 -6.54
CA THR A 134 0.55 -2.63 -7.08
C THR A 134 0.70 -2.82 -8.58
N ALA A 135 0.54 -4.04 -9.06
CA ALA A 135 0.45 -4.36 -10.49
C ALA A 135 -0.70 -5.33 -10.76
N LEU A 136 -1.12 -5.47 -12.03
CA LEU A 136 -1.91 -6.63 -12.44
C LEU A 136 -1.08 -7.90 -12.21
N ALA A 137 -1.72 -8.97 -11.75
CA ALA A 137 -1.01 -10.22 -11.45
C ALA A 137 -0.23 -10.75 -12.67
N GLU A 138 -0.80 -10.64 -13.87
CA GLU A 138 -0.17 -11.06 -15.13
C GLU A 138 1.06 -10.23 -15.55
N ARG A 139 1.21 -9.02 -15.00
CA ARG A 139 2.31 -8.09 -15.29
C ARG A 139 3.35 -8.05 -14.18
N TRP A 140 3.10 -8.70 -13.05
CA TRP A 140 3.98 -8.64 -11.88
C TRP A 140 5.42 -8.99 -12.25
N ASP A 141 5.66 -10.14 -12.88
CA ASP A 141 7.02 -10.58 -13.19
C ASP A 141 7.79 -9.61 -14.10
N THR A 142 7.10 -8.88 -14.97
CA THR A 142 7.72 -7.90 -15.88
C THR A 142 7.93 -6.53 -15.25
N GLU A 143 7.19 -6.17 -14.20
CA GLU A 143 7.18 -4.83 -13.59
C GLU A 143 7.75 -4.81 -12.17
N ARG A 144 7.85 -5.98 -11.53
CA ARG A 144 8.27 -6.18 -10.15
C ARG A 144 9.58 -5.48 -9.86
N GLU A 145 10.59 -5.62 -10.72
CA GLU A 145 11.93 -5.07 -10.46
C GLU A 145 11.86 -3.55 -10.23
N ALA A 146 11.28 -2.80 -11.16
CA ALA A 146 11.15 -1.35 -11.04
C ALA A 146 10.24 -0.92 -9.88
N LEU A 147 9.16 -1.67 -9.63
CA LEU A 147 8.22 -1.37 -8.55
C LEU A 147 8.83 -1.62 -7.17
N VAL A 148 9.48 -2.78 -6.98
CA VAL A 148 10.14 -3.16 -5.74
C VAL A 148 11.34 -2.25 -5.46
N GLU A 149 12.16 -1.94 -6.47
CA GLU A 149 13.26 -0.98 -6.31
C GLU A 149 12.75 0.38 -5.82
N SER A 150 11.63 0.86 -6.36
CA SER A 150 11.00 2.10 -5.92
C SER A 150 10.52 2.02 -4.46
N VAL A 151 9.85 0.93 -4.06
CA VAL A 151 9.44 0.69 -2.66
C VAL A 151 10.66 0.63 -1.72
N ASP A 152 11.68 -0.12 -2.12
CA ASP A 152 12.91 -0.32 -1.34
C ASP A 152 13.80 0.93 -1.28
N SER A 153 13.59 1.91 -2.15
CA SER A 153 14.28 3.20 -2.10
C SER A 153 13.77 4.11 -0.99
N PHE A 154 12.56 3.87 -0.44
CA PHE A 154 11.95 4.75 0.55
C PHE A 154 12.72 4.78 1.88
N ARG A 155 12.92 5.97 2.44
CA ARG A 155 13.58 6.22 3.73
C ARG A 155 12.76 7.21 4.54
N LEU A 156 12.73 7.00 5.86
CA LEU A 156 12.21 7.97 6.85
C LEU A 156 13.24 9.06 7.16
#